data_AF-A0A7C3JQI4-F1
#
_entry.id   AF-A0A7C3JQI4-F1
#
_cell.length_a   1.000
_cell.length_b   1.000
_cell.length_c   1.000
_cell.angle_alpha   90.00
_cell.angle_beta   90.00
_cell.angle_gamma   90.00
#
_symmetry.space_group_name_H-M   'P 1'
#
loop_
_entity.id
_entity.type
_entity.pdbx_description
1 polymer ?
#
loop_
_entity_poly.entity_id
_entity_poly.type
_entity_poly.pdbx_seq_one_letter_code
_entity_poly.pdbx_strand_id
1 'polypeptide(L)'
;MARPLRIQYPGAVYHVMNRGGSRQRVFLDKQDYEAFLKTIGEIHDRWAVEVFAYCIMGNHYHVCLRTPEGNLSRVMQHLDGLYTQRFNRRHRRDGALFRGRYKAIVVDKDNYLAQVVRYIHLNPLEAGLVREPESYAWSSHRFFLRRKEVPEWLRIDEVMGEFSRIPQFQEFVLEGNDKALERFYKNGRQSPVLG
;
A
#
# COMPACT_ATOMS: atom_id res chain seq x y z
N MET A 1 16.28 2.56 23.41
CA MET A 1 16.70 1.40 22.60
C MET A 1 16.94 1.82 21.17
N ALA A 2 18.10 1.45 20.61
CA ALA A 2 18.38 1.63 19.19
C ALA A 2 17.34 0.84 18.38
N ARG A 3 16.75 1.50 17.39
CA ARG A 3 15.76 0.88 16.51
C ARG A 3 16.50 0.17 15.37
N PRO A 4 16.10 -1.05 14.98
CA PRO A 4 16.73 -1.76 13.87
C PRO A 4 16.76 -0.90 12.60
N LEU A 5 17.85 -0.99 11.85
CA LEU A 5 17.99 -0.39 10.53
C LEU A 5 16.95 -1.00 9.58
N ARG A 6 16.42 -0.18 8.66
CA ARG A 6 15.52 -0.68 7.62
C ARG A 6 16.33 -1.31 6.51
N ILE A 7 15.89 -2.47 6.04
CA ILE A 7 16.48 -3.12 4.86
C ILE A 7 16.11 -2.27 3.65
N GLN A 8 17.12 -1.68 3.00
CA GLN A 8 16.92 -0.93 1.76
C GLN A 8 18.05 -1.15 0.77
N TYR A 9 17.67 -1.46 -0.47
CA TYR A 9 18.58 -1.72 -1.57
C TYR A 9 17.89 -1.38 -2.91
N PRO A 10 18.65 -1.05 -3.97
CA PRO A 10 18.11 -0.77 -5.30
C PRO A 10 17.19 -1.90 -5.80
N GLY A 11 16.04 -1.52 -6.36
CA GLY A 11 15.05 -2.46 -6.91
C GLY A 11 14.20 -3.22 -5.88
N ALA A 12 14.44 -3.02 -4.57
CA ALA A 12 13.68 -3.70 -3.53
C ALA A 12 12.18 -3.40 -3.60
N VAL A 13 11.37 -4.43 -3.38
CA VAL A 13 9.91 -4.35 -3.30
C VAL A 13 9.48 -4.44 -1.84
N TYR A 14 8.51 -3.61 -1.46
CA TYR A 14 8.03 -3.50 -0.11
C TYR A 14 6.52 -3.51 -0.03
N HIS A 15 6.00 -4.21 0.97
CA HIS A 15 4.70 -3.88 1.52
C HIS A 15 4.87 -2.88 2.67
N VAL A 16 4.44 -1.64 2.44
CA VAL A 16 4.46 -0.56 3.42
C VAL A 16 3.09 -0.27 3.98
N MET A 17 3.04 -0.01 5.29
CA MET A 17 1.82 0.28 6.03
C MET A 17 2.07 1.34 7.09
N ASN A 18 1.12 2.26 7.27
CA ASN A 18 1.09 3.15 8.42
C ASN A 18 -0.35 3.42 8.86
N ARG A 19 -0.53 3.82 10.12
CA ARG A 19 -1.85 4.05 10.72
C ARG A 19 -1.87 5.29 11.58
N GLY A 20 -3.05 5.87 11.77
CA GLY A 20 -3.26 6.99 12.66
C GLY A 20 -2.79 6.72 14.10
N GLY A 21 -2.23 7.75 14.73
CA GLY A 21 -1.97 7.76 16.17
C GLY A 21 -3.25 7.42 16.94
N SER A 22 -3.15 6.57 17.97
CA SER A 22 -4.32 6.13 18.76
C SER A 22 -5.49 5.57 17.93
N ARG A 23 -5.20 4.96 16.75
CA ARG A 23 -6.19 4.44 15.79
C ARG A 23 -7.15 5.49 15.22
N GLN A 24 -6.80 6.78 15.32
CA GLN A 24 -7.60 7.86 14.77
C GLN A 24 -7.78 7.72 13.26
N ARG A 25 -8.89 8.23 12.73
CA ARG A 25 -9.04 8.38 11.29
C ARG A 25 -8.03 9.40 10.75
N VAL A 26 -7.38 9.04 9.66
CA VAL A 26 -6.40 9.85 8.94
C VAL A 26 -6.82 10.14 7.50
N PHE A 27 -7.98 9.61 7.08
CA PHE A 27 -8.71 9.99 5.87
C PHE A 27 -10.17 10.20 6.27
N LEU A 28 -10.62 11.46 6.26
CA LEU A 28 -11.95 11.83 6.78
C LEU A 28 -13.00 11.92 5.66
N ASP A 29 -12.58 12.39 4.49
CA ASP A 29 -13.45 12.59 3.34
C ASP A 29 -12.71 12.27 2.03
N LYS A 30 -13.44 12.33 0.92
CA LYS A 30 -12.93 12.06 -0.43
C LYS A 30 -11.64 12.83 -0.77
N GLN A 31 -11.53 14.08 -0.33
CA GLN A 31 -10.43 14.97 -0.70
C GLN A 31 -9.15 14.57 0.03
N ASP A 32 -9.25 13.99 1.23
CA ASP A 32 -8.10 13.40 1.93
C ASP A 32 -7.52 12.19 1.18
N TYR A 33 -8.39 11.29 0.70
CA TYR A 33 -7.93 10.13 -0.09
C TYR A 33 -7.29 10.58 -1.41
N GLU A 34 -7.90 11.54 -2.11
CA GLU A 34 -7.36 12.11 -3.35
C GLU A 34 -6.03 12.81 -3.10
N ALA A 35 -5.88 13.56 -2.01
CA ALA A 35 -4.63 14.21 -1.64
C ALA A 35 -3.52 13.19 -1.39
N PHE A 36 -3.83 12.04 -0.78
CA PHE A 36 -2.86 10.96 -0.57
C PHE A 36 -2.44 10.33 -1.90
N LEU A 37 -3.38 9.98 -2.77
CA LEU A 37 -3.08 9.43 -4.10
C LEU A 37 -2.28 10.42 -4.96
N LYS A 38 -2.59 11.72 -4.88
CA LYS A 38 -1.78 12.77 -5.51
C LYS A 38 -0.36 12.77 -4.96
N THR A 39 -0.20 12.61 -3.64
CA THR A 39 1.12 12.52 -3.01
C THR A 39 1.90 11.29 -3.50
N ILE A 40 1.22 10.16 -3.79
CA ILE A 40 1.84 8.99 -4.43
C ILE A 40 2.39 9.35 -5.83
N GLY A 41 1.63 10.08 -6.64
CA GLY A 41 2.14 10.58 -7.92
C GLY A 41 3.37 11.47 -7.77
N GLU A 42 3.34 12.41 -6.82
CA GLU A 42 4.47 13.32 -6.59
C GLU A 42 5.74 12.62 -6.08
N ILE A 43 5.62 11.52 -5.32
CA ILE A 43 6.79 10.72 -4.94
C ILE A 43 7.30 9.88 -6.11
N HIS A 44 6.43 9.45 -7.04
CA HIS A 44 6.86 8.79 -8.27
C HIS A 44 7.70 9.75 -9.10
N ASP A 45 7.19 10.94 -9.38
CA ASP A 45 7.88 11.95 -10.19
C ASP A 45 9.24 12.34 -9.59
N ARG A 46 9.32 12.38 -8.25
CA ARG A 46 10.54 12.82 -7.54
C ARG A 46 11.56 11.72 -7.28
N TRP A 47 11.11 10.49 -7.01
CA TRP A 47 11.95 9.42 -6.49
C TRP A 47 11.92 8.14 -7.33
N ALA A 48 11.24 8.18 -8.48
CA ALA A 48 11.00 7.05 -9.38
C ALA A 48 10.39 5.82 -8.70
N VAL A 49 9.68 6.01 -7.58
CA VAL A 49 9.00 4.90 -6.89
C VAL A 49 7.87 4.36 -7.76
N GLU A 50 7.72 3.06 -7.80
CA GLU A 50 6.68 2.40 -8.58
C GLU A 50 5.75 1.63 -7.65
N VAL A 51 4.45 1.73 -7.87
CA VAL A 51 3.45 1.07 -7.02
C VAL A 51 2.86 -0.12 -7.76
N PHE A 52 2.76 -1.26 -7.10
CA PHE A 52 2.07 -2.43 -7.63
C PHE A 52 0.62 -2.49 -7.18
N ALA A 53 0.35 -2.16 -5.93
CA ALA A 53 -1.00 -2.11 -5.39
C ALA A 53 -1.10 -1.16 -4.21
N TYR A 54 -2.29 -0.62 -3.98
CA TYR A 54 -2.63 0.12 -2.78
C TYR A 54 -4.05 -0.17 -2.31
N CYS A 55 -4.27 0.04 -1.01
CA CYS A 55 -5.57 0.13 -0.37
C CYS A 55 -5.50 1.15 0.78
N ILE A 56 -6.34 2.18 0.71
CA ILE A 56 -6.37 3.29 1.67
C ILE A 56 -7.67 3.21 2.46
N MET A 57 -7.58 2.99 3.76
CA MET A 57 -8.71 2.88 4.67
C MET A 57 -8.74 4.03 5.67
N GLY A 58 -9.90 4.29 6.30
CA GLY A 58 -10.10 5.50 7.09
C GLY A 58 -9.05 5.82 8.17
N ASN A 59 -8.40 4.81 8.76
CA ASN A 59 -7.37 4.99 9.79
C ASN A 59 -5.98 4.43 9.44
N HIS A 60 -5.78 3.85 8.25
CA HIS A 60 -4.50 3.28 7.82
C HIS A 60 -4.44 3.04 6.32
N TYR A 61 -3.24 2.85 5.77
CA TYR A 61 -3.06 2.48 4.37
C TYR A 61 -2.13 1.27 4.24
N HIS A 62 -2.25 0.61 3.10
CA HIS A 62 -1.39 -0.45 2.60
C HIS A 62 -0.93 -0.09 1.19
N VAL A 63 0.38 -0.14 0.92
CA VAL A 63 0.96 0.08 -0.41
C VAL A 63 2.03 -0.96 -0.67
N CYS A 64 1.97 -1.64 -1.81
CA CYS A 64 3.07 -2.45 -2.34
C CYS A 64 3.83 -1.60 -3.35
N LEU A 65 5.11 -1.31 -3.10
CA LEU A 65 5.91 -0.44 -3.95
C LEU A 65 7.36 -0.93 -4.12
N ARG A 66 7.96 -0.61 -5.27
CA ARG A 66 9.38 -0.78 -5.57
C ARG A 66 10.11 0.54 -5.43
N THR A 67 11.30 0.53 -4.83
CA THR A 67 12.22 1.68 -4.88
C THR A 67 13.43 1.36 -5.76
N PRO A 68 13.48 1.82 -7.01
CA PRO A 68 14.60 1.54 -7.91
C PRO A 68 15.96 1.94 -7.33
N GLU A 69 16.03 3.05 -6.59
CA GLU A 69 17.27 3.58 -6.02
C GLU A 69 17.55 3.10 -4.57
N GLY A 70 16.71 2.26 -3.98
CA GLY A 70 16.87 1.86 -2.56
C GLY A 70 16.64 2.99 -1.56
N ASN A 71 15.82 3.98 -1.94
CA ASN A 71 15.61 5.25 -1.24
C ASN A 71 14.34 5.26 -0.36
N LEU A 72 13.83 4.10 0.07
CA LEU A 72 12.55 3.95 0.77
C LEU A 72 12.35 4.93 1.94
N SER A 73 13.38 5.15 2.76
CA SER A 73 13.27 6.07 3.90
C SER A 73 12.96 7.51 3.47
N ARG A 74 13.53 7.98 2.35
CA ARG A 74 13.26 9.31 1.77
C ARG A 74 11.89 9.38 1.12
N VAL A 75 11.51 8.33 0.37
CA VAL A 75 10.19 8.18 -0.25
C VAL A 75 9.09 8.31 0.79
N MET A 76 9.19 7.55 1.88
CA MET A 76 8.17 7.54 2.93
C MET A 76 8.19 8.80 3.79
N GLN A 77 9.35 9.42 3.99
CA GLN A 77 9.41 10.74 4.63
C GLN A 77 8.66 11.79 3.80
N HIS A 78 8.80 11.74 2.47
CA HIS A 78 8.09 12.61 1.56
C HIS A 78 6.58 12.31 1.59
N LEU A 79 6.19 11.04 1.43
CA LEU A 79 4.77 10.62 1.42
C LEU A 79 4.04 10.99 2.72
N ASP A 80 4.49 10.45 3.85
CA ASP A 80 3.81 10.63 5.15
C ASP A 80 3.90 12.09 5.60
N GLY A 81 5.04 12.74 5.36
CA GLY A 81 5.29 14.13 5.75
C GLY A 81 4.43 15.11 4.97
N LEU A 82 4.43 15.02 3.64
CA LEU A 82 3.66 15.93 2.79
C LEU A 82 2.15 15.72 2.97
N TYR A 83 1.71 14.47 3.09
CA TYR A 83 0.30 14.19 3.38
C TYR A 83 -0.11 14.75 4.75
N THR A 84 0.70 14.53 5.80
CA THR A 84 0.43 15.08 7.14
C THR A 84 0.31 16.61 7.10
N GLN A 85 1.20 17.30 6.38
CA GLN A 85 1.13 18.75 6.24
C GLN A 85 -0.15 19.21 5.53
N ARG A 86 -0.55 18.52 4.45
CA ARG A 86 -1.79 18.82 3.70
C ARG A 86 -3.03 18.60 4.58
N PHE A 87 -3.09 17.46 5.26
CA PHE A 87 -4.16 17.12 6.18
C PHE A 87 -4.28 18.16 7.30
N ASN A 88 -3.18 18.48 7.97
CA ASN A 88 -3.14 19.44 9.07
C ASN A 88 -3.60 20.83 8.62
N ARG A 89 -3.12 21.31 7.47
CA ARG A 89 -3.55 22.60 6.89
C ARG A 89 -5.05 22.62 6.60
N ARG A 90 -5.57 21.57 5.96
CA ARG A 90 -6.99 21.45 5.58
C ARG A 90 -7.92 21.41 6.80
N HIS A 91 -7.55 20.60 7.79
CA HIS A 91 -8.38 20.34 8.97
C HIS A 91 -8.09 21.24 10.16
N ARG A 92 -7.22 22.25 9.98
CA ARG A 92 -6.76 23.18 11.04
C ARG A 92 -6.23 22.45 12.27
N ARG A 93 -5.43 21.41 12.02
CA ARG A 93 -4.75 20.61 13.04
C ARG A 93 -3.25 20.84 12.97
N ASP A 94 -2.55 20.40 13.99
CA ASP A 94 -1.09 20.34 14.04
C ASP A 94 -0.62 18.98 14.57
N GLY A 95 0.70 18.82 14.69
CA GLY A 95 1.31 17.61 15.23
C GLY A 95 1.27 16.40 14.30
N ALA A 96 1.56 15.23 14.88
CA ALA A 96 1.69 13.98 14.15
C ALA A 96 0.33 13.37 13.80
N LEU A 97 0.13 13.04 12.53
CA LEU A 97 -1.07 12.34 12.06
C LEU A 97 -0.97 10.81 12.26
N PHE A 98 0.15 10.25 11.83
CA PHE A 98 0.44 8.81 11.94
C PHE A 98 1.10 8.46 13.27
N ARG A 99 0.96 7.19 13.70
CA ARG A 99 1.48 6.65 14.98
C ARG A 99 3.01 6.65 15.09
N GLY A 100 3.72 6.99 14.01
CA GLY A 100 5.17 7.10 13.95
C GLY A 100 5.70 6.53 12.65
N ARG A 101 6.82 5.82 12.75
CA ARG A 101 7.46 5.17 11.60
C ARG A 101 6.51 4.16 10.95
N TYR A 102 6.35 4.28 9.63
CA TYR A 102 5.75 3.23 8.80
C TYR A 102 6.43 1.88 9.03
N LYS A 103 5.64 0.82 8.85
CA LYS A 103 6.10 -0.55 8.72
C LYS A 103 6.47 -0.81 7.27
N ALA A 104 7.56 -1.52 7.04
CA ALA A 104 7.98 -1.99 5.72
C ALA A 104 8.43 -3.43 5.83
N ILE A 105 7.92 -4.26 4.92
CA ILE A 105 8.25 -5.67 4.79
C ILE A 105 8.83 -5.82 3.39
N VAL A 106 10.08 -6.28 3.28
CA VAL A 106 10.69 -6.62 1.99
C VAL A 106 9.93 -7.83 1.43
N VAL A 107 9.53 -7.75 0.17
CA VAL A 107 8.81 -8.81 -0.52
C VAL A 107 9.76 -9.45 -1.50
N ASP A 108 9.92 -10.77 -1.42
CA ASP A 108 10.46 -11.55 -2.53
C ASP A 108 9.46 -11.46 -3.70
N LYS A 109 9.81 -10.61 -4.67
CA LYS A 109 8.93 -10.23 -5.77
C LYS A 109 8.55 -11.45 -6.61
N ASP A 110 9.49 -12.34 -6.87
CA ASP A 110 9.30 -13.43 -7.85
C ASP A 110 8.33 -14.49 -7.33
N ASN A 111 8.21 -14.62 -6.00
CA ASN A 111 7.37 -15.64 -5.37
C ASN A 111 6.10 -15.08 -4.70
N TYR A 112 6.11 -13.82 -4.25
CA TYR A 112 5.07 -13.28 -3.38
C TYR A 112 4.40 -12.01 -3.87
N LEU A 113 4.74 -11.47 -5.05
CA LEU A 113 4.16 -10.21 -5.51
C LEU A 113 2.63 -10.29 -5.65
N ALA A 114 2.11 -11.25 -6.43
CA ALA A 114 0.67 -11.44 -6.59
C ALA A 114 -0.03 -11.71 -5.25
N GLN A 115 0.61 -12.44 -4.34
CA GLN A 115 0.09 -12.74 -3.00
C GLN A 115 -0.09 -11.47 -2.15
N VAL A 116 0.91 -10.59 -2.15
CA VAL A 116 0.82 -9.30 -1.45
C VAL A 116 -0.25 -8.40 -2.08
N VAL A 117 -0.34 -8.38 -3.42
CA VAL A 117 -1.38 -7.61 -4.12
C VAL A 117 -2.78 -8.09 -3.72
N ARG A 118 -3.01 -9.42 -3.74
CA ARG A 118 -4.25 -10.04 -3.26
C ARG A 118 -4.56 -9.64 -1.83
N TYR A 119 -3.59 -9.77 -0.92
CA TYR A 119 -3.76 -9.36 0.47
C TYR A 119 -4.22 -7.90 0.57
N ILE A 120 -3.55 -6.98 -0.14
CA ILE A 120 -3.90 -5.55 -0.14
C ILE A 120 -5.31 -5.32 -0.68
N HIS A 121 -5.70 -5.97 -1.78
CA HIS A 121 -7.03 -5.81 -2.37
C HIS A 121 -8.16 -6.39 -1.53
N LEU A 122 -7.89 -7.42 -0.74
CA LEU A 122 -8.86 -8.03 0.18
C LEU A 122 -9.02 -7.27 1.51
N ASN A 123 -8.13 -6.33 1.85
CA ASN A 123 -8.21 -5.60 3.12
C ASN A 123 -9.57 -4.92 3.40
N PRO A 124 -10.24 -4.26 2.42
CA PRO A 124 -11.56 -3.67 2.65
C PRO A 124 -12.64 -4.70 2.98
N LEU A 125 -12.55 -5.90 2.41
CA LEU A 125 -13.47 -7.02 2.66
C LEU A 125 -13.25 -7.55 4.09
N GLU A 126 -11.99 -7.81 4.46
CA GLU A 126 -11.60 -8.24 5.81
C GLU A 126 -11.99 -7.21 6.89
N ALA A 127 -11.94 -5.93 6.56
CA ALA A 127 -12.36 -4.84 7.44
C ALA A 127 -13.89 -4.65 7.51
N GLY A 128 -14.68 -5.43 6.76
CA GLY A 128 -16.14 -5.34 6.71
C GLY A 128 -16.66 -4.05 6.06
N LEU A 129 -15.84 -3.36 5.25
CA LEU A 129 -16.21 -2.09 4.60
C LEU A 129 -17.03 -2.30 3.33
N VAL A 130 -16.87 -3.44 2.69
CA VAL A 130 -17.54 -3.83 1.44
C VAL A 130 -17.82 -5.34 1.46
N ARG A 131 -18.76 -5.80 0.63
CA ARG A 131 -19.01 -7.23 0.39
C ARG A 131 -18.17 -7.80 -0.75
N GLU A 132 -17.67 -6.93 -1.62
CA GLU A 132 -16.88 -7.28 -2.80
C GLU A 132 -15.70 -6.31 -2.91
N PRO A 133 -14.46 -6.79 -3.16
CA PRO A 133 -13.27 -5.93 -3.25
C PRO A 133 -13.40 -4.78 -4.27
N GLU A 134 -14.13 -5.03 -5.36
CA GLU A 134 -14.37 -4.11 -6.48
C GLU A 134 -15.16 -2.87 -6.07
N SER A 135 -15.98 -2.98 -5.03
CA SER A 135 -16.82 -1.90 -4.52
C SER A 135 -16.03 -0.86 -3.74
N TYR A 136 -14.76 -1.12 -3.39
CA TYR A 136 -13.96 -0.20 -2.60
C TYR A 136 -13.17 0.79 -3.47
N ALA A 137 -13.68 2.02 -3.59
CA ALA A 137 -13.12 3.06 -4.46
C ALA A 137 -11.66 3.45 -4.14
N TRP A 138 -11.22 3.24 -2.89
CA TRP A 138 -9.89 3.62 -2.40
C TRP A 138 -8.88 2.47 -2.41
N SER A 139 -9.17 1.45 -3.23
CA SER A 139 -8.24 0.38 -3.59
C SER A 139 -7.85 0.48 -5.06
N SER A 140 -6.64 0.01 -5.37
CA SER A 140 -6.15 -0.16 -6.74
C SER A 140 -6.86 -1.30 -7.50
N HIS A 141 -7.60 -2.18 -6.82
CA HIS A 141 -8.18 -3.40 -7.41
C HIS A 141 -8.95 -3.17 -8.71
N ARG A 142 -9.75 -2.09 -8.79
CA ARG A 142 -10.50 -1.72 -10.01
C ARG A 142 -9.64 -1.55 -11.27
N PHE A 143 -8.37 -1.13 -11.13
CA PHE A 143 -7.47 -0.94 -12.27
C PHE A 143 -7.04 -2.28 -12.89
N PHE A 144 -6.95 -3.33 -12.07
CA PHE A 144 -6.63 -4.68 -12.53
C PHE A 144 -7.78 -5.28 -13.34
N LEU A 145 -9.02 -5.02 -12.91
CA LEU A 145 -10.22 -5.55 -13.58
C LEU A 145 -10.59 -4.77 -14.84
N ARG A 146 -10.43 -3.44 -14.83
CA ARG A 146 -10.89 -2.58 -15.93
C ARG A 146 -9.78 -2.23 -16.92
N ARG A 147 -8.52 -2.19 -16.48
CA ARG A 147 -7.34 -1.74 -17.25
C ARG A 147 -7.55 -0.42 -18.00
N LYS A 148 -8.28 0.52 -17.37
CA LYS A 148 -8.57 1.86 -17.89
C LYS A 148 -8.11 2.91 -16.88
N GLU A 149 -7.63 4.04 -17.40
CA GLU A 149 -7.23 5.21 -16.60
C GLU A 149 -6.22 4.87 -15.49
N VAL A 150 -5.35 3.89 -15.77
CA VAL A 150 -4.31 3.44 -14.83
C VAL A 150 -3.31 4.58 -14.65
N PRO A 151 -3.10 5.09 -13.42
CA PRO A 151 -2.10 6.13 -13.19
C PRO A 151 -0.71 5.65 -13.62
N GLU A 152 0.11 6.54 -14.17
CA GLU A 152 1.45 6.19 -14.67
C GLU A 152 2.35 5.56 -13.60
N TRP A 153 2.19 5.94 -12.33
CA TRP A 153 2.95 5.38 -11.21
C TRP A 153 2.50 3.97 -10.77
N LEU A 154 1.38 3.44 -11.30
CA LEU A 154 0.81 2.15 -10.93
C LEU A 154 1.15 1.07 -11.98
N ARG A 155 2.09 0.19 -11.64
CA ARG A 155 2.61 -0.91 -12.48
C ARG A 155 1.75 -2.18 -12.38
N ILE A 156 0.49 -2.12 -12.83
CA ILE A 156 -0.40 -3.29 -12.80
C ILE A 156 0.09 -4.43 -13.70
N ASP A 157 0.78 -4.09 -14.80
CA ASP A 157 1.17 -5.08 -15.82
C ASP A 157 2.21 -6.09 -15.32
N GLU A 158 3.08 -5.70 -14.40
CA GLU A 158 4.05 -6.63 -13.80
C GLU A 158 3.37 -7.73 -12.99
N VAL A 159 2.26 -7.40 -12.32
CA VAL A 159 1.46 -8.37 -11.57
C VAL A 159 0.59 -9.18 -12.51
N MET A 160 -0.05 -8.49 -13.48
CA MET A 160 -0.93 -9.12 -14.45
C MET A 160 -0.19 -10.05 -15.41
N GLY A 161 1.13 -9.92 -15.55
CA GLY A 161 1.97 -10.83 -16.34
C GLY A 161 1.95 -12.29 -15.84
N GLU A 162 1.60 -12.53 -14.57
CA GLU A 162 1.40 -13.87 -14.01
C GLU A 162 0.05 -14.51 -14.44
N PHE A 163 -0.85 -13.72 -15.03
CA PHE A 163 -2.22 -14.14 -15.36
C PHE A 163 -2.49 -14.01 -16.85
N SER A 164 -3.03 -15.06 -17.47
CA SER A 164 -3.35 -15.04 -18.90
C SER A 164 -4.58 -14.18 -19.24
N ARG A 165 -5.47 -13.96 -18.27
CA ARG A 165 -6.74 -13.25 -18.45
C ARG A 165 -7.23 -12.61 -17.15
N ILE A 166 -7.98 -11.51 -17.26
CA ILE A 166 -8.56 -10.79 -16.10
C ILE A 166 -9.40 -11.72 -15.19
N PRO A 167 -10.26 -12.62 -15.71
CA PRO A 167 -11.00 -13.55 -14.86
C PRO A 167 -10.12 -14.44 -13.98
N GLN A 168 -8.94 -14.85 -14.47
CA GLN A 168 -8.01 -15.68 -13.69
C GLN A 168 -7.42 -14.89 -12.51
N PHE A 169 -7.10 -13.60 -12.71
CA PHE A 169 -6.68 -12.73 -11.62
C PHE A 169 -7.82 -12.53 -10.61
N GLN A 170 -9.06 -12.33 -11.08
CA GLN A 170 -10.22 -12.17 -10.21
C GLN A 170 -10.49 -13.44 -9.38
N GLU A 171 -10.47 -14.62 -10.01
CA GLU A 171 -10.54 -15.92 -9.34
C GLU A 171 -9.45 -16.04 -8.27
N PHE A 172 -8.19 -15.76 -8.61
CA PHE A 172 -7.07 -15.78 -7.66
C PHE A 172 -7.27 -14.85 -6.45
N VAL A 173 -7.80 -13.65 -6.65
CA VAL A 173 -8.10 -12.72 -5.54
C VAL A 173 -9.23 -13.26 -4.68
N LEU A 174 -10.29 -13.79 -5.28
CA LEU A 174 -11.47 -14.30 -4.59
C LEU A 174 -11.24 -15.62 -3.84
N GLU A 175 -10.21 -16.39 -4.19
CA GLU A 175 -9.75 -17.56 -3.42
C GLU A 175 -9.35 -17.22 -1.98
N GLY A 176 -9.08 -15.93 -1.69
CA GLY A 176 -8.68 -15.48 -0.35
C GLY A 176 -7.21 -15.69 -0.06
N ASN A 177 -6.76 -15.26 1.13
CA ASN A 177 -5.36 -15.40 1.51
C ASN A 177 -5.06 -16.83 1.97
N ASP A 178 -3.89 -17.36 1.60
CA ASP A 178 -3.46 -18.65 2.15
C ASP A 178 -3.13 -18.54 3.66
N LYS A 179 -3.16 -19.68 4.36
CA LYS A 179 -2.92 -19.74 5.82
C LYS A 179 -1.54 -19.24 6.22
N ALA A 180 -0.53 -19.39 5.38
CA ALA A 180 0.83 -18.96 5.70
C ALA A 180 0.93 -17.42 5.65
N LEU A 181 0.36 -16.80 4.62
CA LEU A 181 0.27 -15.35 4.46
C LEU A 181 -0.57 -14.72 5.57
N GLU A 182 -1.72 -15.32 5.90
CA GLU A 182 -2.52 -14.87 7.03
C GLU A 182 -1.75 -14.92 8.34
N ARG A 183 -1.07 -16.04 8.62
CA ARG A 183 -0.26 -16.20 9.83
C ARG A 183 0.85 -15.15 9.88
N PHE A 184 1.52 -14.91 8.75
CA PHE A 184 2.53 -13.86 8.63
C PHE A 184 1.98 -12.48 9.01
N TYR A 185 0.83 -12.08 8.47
CA TYR A 185 0.23 -10.78 8.77
C TYR A 185 -0.47 -10.68 10.14
N LYS A 186 -0.91 -11.80 10.72
CA LYS A 186 -1.50 -11.84 12.08
C LYS A 186 -0.46 -11.85 13.19
N ASN A 187 0.78 -12.28 12.92
CA ASN A 187 1.85 -12.33 13.92
C ASN A 187 2.24 -10.94 14.45
N GLY A 188 2.30 -10.76 15.78
CA GLY A 188 2.67 -9.49 16.41
C GLY A 188 4.14 -9.08 16.22
N ARG A 189 5.03 -10.05 15.95
CA ARG A 189 6.45 -9.87 15.60
C ARG A 189 6.70 -10.38 14.18
N GLN A 190 6.21 -9.64 13.19
CA GLN A 190 6.41 -9.99 11.78
C GLN A 190 7.90 -9.89 11.40
N SER A 191 8.36 -10.86 10.60
CA SER A 191 9.66 -10.78 9.94
C SER A 191 9.72 -9.52 9.06
N PRO A 192 10.88 -8.86 8.95
CA PRO A 192 11.06 -7.74 8.03
C PRO A 192 11.11 -8.18 6.56
N VAL A 193 11.13 -9.49 6.29
CA VAL A 193 11.15 -10.10 4.95
C VAL A 193 10.00 -11.10 4.84
N LEU A 194 9.28 -11.04 3.73
CA LEU A 194 8.32 -12.03 3.26
C LEU A 194 8.97 -12.77 2.08
N GLY A 195 9.40 -13.99 2.36
CA GLY A 195 10.20 -14.86 1.51
C GLY A 195 10.67 -16.07 2.33
#